data_AF-A0AAW9WRI7-F1
#
_entry.id   AF-A0AAW9WRI7-F1
#
_cell.length_a   1.000
_cell.length_b   1.000
_cell.length_c   1.000
_cell.angle_alpha   90.00
_cell.angle_beta   90.00
_cell.angle_gamma   90.00
#
_symmetry.space_group_name_H-M   'P 1'
#
loop_
_entity.id
_entity.type
_entity.pdbx_description
1 polymer ?
#
loop_
_entity_poly.entity_id
_entity_poly.type
_entity_poly.pdbx_seq_one_letter_code
_entity_poly.pdbx_strand_id
1 'polypeptide(L)'
;MESKILKPAAAEPRGYKGFLYIKCRKCGEVHAFCTRDRINGSICPRCGTRTFFTEPLKVMRIYCECGLYTRYMTNLKEEVFDVNCINCGSPVAVKYNGRKNCYETIRE
;
A
#
# COMPACT_ATOMS: atom_id res chain seq x y z
N MET A 1 -43.03 -9.08 10.63
CA MET A 1 -41.92 -9.51 9.76
C MET A 1 -40.88 -8.41 9.79
N GLU A 2 -39.91 -8.54 10.69
CA GLU A 2 -38.90 -7.51 10.98
C GLU A 2 -37.77 -7.63 9.96
N SER A 3 -37.86 -6.88 8.88
CA SER A 3 -36.77 -6.74 7.91
C SER A 3 -35.65 -5.91 8.53
N LYS A 4 -34.65 -6.61 9.05
CA LYS A 4 -33.43 -6.05 9.65
C LYS A 4 -32.78 -5.06 8.67
N ILE A 5 -32.77 -3.80 9.06
CA ILE A 5 -31.97 -2.74 8.45
C ILE A 5 -30.50 -3.14 8.63
N LEU A 6 -29.88 -3.65 7.56
CA LEU A 6 -28.43 -3.83 7.51
C LEU A 6 -27.80 -2.45 7.56
N LYS A 7 -27.21 -2.13 8.72
CA LYS A 7 -26.34 -0.97 8.93
C LYS A 7 -25.31 -0.91 7.78
N PRO A 8 -25.10 0.23 7.12
CA PRO A 8 -24.01 0.35 6.17
C PRO A 8 -22.71 0.18 6.95
N ALA A 9 -22.02 -0.95 6.72
CA ALA A 9 -20.64 -1.10 7.11
C ALA A 9 -19.87 0.10 6.54
N ALA A 10 -19.07 0.75 7.38
CA ALA A 10 -18.31 1.95 7.08
C ALA A 10 -17.86 1.99 5.62
N ALA A 11 -18.32 3.00 4.88
CA ALA A 11 -18.13 3.16 3.44
C ALA A 11 -16.69 2.77 3.05
N GLU A 12 -16.57 1.66 2.32
CA GLU A 12 -15.29 1.20 1.79
C GLU A 12 -14.64 2.37 1.02
N PRO A 13 -13.31 2.57 1.13
CA PRO A 13 -12.65 3.56 0.29
C PRO A 13 -12.99 3.21 -1.16
N ARG A 14 -13.61 4.16 -1.89
CA ARG A 14 -14.04 4.03 -3.29
C ARG A 14 -12.86 3.88 -4.28
N GLY A 15 -11.80 3.18 -3.88
CA GLY A 15 -10.50 3.11 -4.52
C GLY A 15 -9.44 3.97 -3.81
N TYR A 16 -8.19 3.67 -4.16
CA TYR A 16 -6.99 4.33 -3.66
C TYR A 16 -6.42 5.26 -4.72
N LYS A 17 -5.83 6.38 -4.27
CA LYS A 17 -5.12 7.33 -5.13
C LYS A 17 -3.76 7.70 -4.56
N GLY A 18 -2.88 8.25 -5.39
CA GLY A 18 -1.52 8.63 -5.03
C GLY A 18 -0.54 7.47 -5.21
N PHE A 19 0.49 7.43 -4.36
CA PHE A 19 1.54 6.43 -4.44
C PHE A 19 1.10 5.08 -3.88
N LEU A 20 1.31 4.03 -4.65
CA LEU A 20 0.97 2.65 -4.37
C LEU A 20 2.24 1.80 -4.46
N TYR A 21 2.39 0.86 -3.53
CA TYR A 21 3.49 -0.11 -3.49
C TYR A 21 2.88 -1.50 -3.36
N ILE A 22 2.77 -2.21 -4.48
CA ILE A 22 1.88 -3.38 -4.58
C ILE A 22 2.64 -4.62 -4.99
N LYS A 23 2.42 -5.69 -4.23
CA LYS A 23 2.86 -7.06 -4.53
C LYS A 23 1.80 -7.77 -5.38
N CYS A 24 2.22 -8.32 -6.52
CA CYS A 24 1.38 -9.15 -7.36
C CYS A 24 1.10 -10.49 -6.67
N ARG A 25 -0.18 -10.86 -6.55
CA ARG A 25 -0.57 -12.16 -5.96
C ARG A 25 -0.21 -13.37 -6.83
N LYS A 26 -0.01 -13.17 -8.15
CA LYS A 26 0.29 -14.25 -9.10
C LYS A 26 1.78 -14.55 -9.22
N CYS A 27 2.61 -13.52 -9.44
CA CYS A 27 4.04 -13.69 -9.69
C CYS A 27 4.94 -13.19 -8.55
N GLY A 28 4.38 -12.57 -7.52
CA GLY A 28 5.15 -12.05 -6.38
C GLY A 28 5.85 -10.71 -6.64
N GLU A 29 5.86 -10.21 -7.88
CA GLU A 29 6.54 -8.95 -8.22
C GLU A 29 5.98 -7.78 -7.42
N VAL A 30 6.88 -6.99 -6.85
CA VAL A 30 6.55 -5.76 -6.13
C VAL A 30 6.86 -4.56 -7.01
N HIS A 31 5.89 -3.68 -7.19
CA HIS A 31 6.07 -2.49 -8.02
C HIS A 31 5.44 -1.27 -7.37
N ALA A 32 6.14 -0.14 -7.51
CA ALA A 32 5.70 1.16 -7.06
C ALA A 32 5.13 1.96 -8.25
N PHE A 33 3.99 2.62 -8.06
CA PHE A 33 3.42 3.51 -9.08
C PHE A 33 2.57 4.60 -8.45
N CYS A 34 2.27 5.66 -9.21
CA CYS A 34 1.41 6.74 -8.76
C CYS A 34 0.18 6.83 -9.67
N THR A 35 -1.01 6.87 -9.09
CA THR A 35 -2.26 7.07 -9.82
C THR A 35 -2.91 8.39 -9.42
N ARG A 36 -3.39 9.14 -10.42
CA ARG A 36 -4.17 10.37 -10.20
C ARG A 36 -5.61 10.03 -9.81
N ASP A 37 -6.20 9.08 -10.53
CA ASP A 37 -7.54 8.59 -10.31
C ASP A 37 -7.62 7.54 -9.21
N ARG A 38 -8.80 7.39 -8.60
CA ARG A 38 -9.05 6.33 -7.63
C ARG A 38 -9.16 4.99 -8.35
N ILE A 39 -8.34 4.03 -7.94
CA ILE A 39 -8.35 2.67 -8.49
C ILE A 39 -8.64 1.63 -7.41
N ASN A 40 -9.31 0.55 -7.80
CA ASN A 40 -9.64 -0.58 -6.92
C ASN A 40 -8.79 -1.83 -7.21
N GLY A 41 -7.73 -1.68 -8.02
CA GLY A 41 -6.83 -2.76 -8.37
C GLY A 41 -5.63 -2.26 -9.16
N SER A 42 -4.66 -3.14 -9.38
CA SER A 42 -3.43 -2.86 -10.13
C SER A 42 -3.20 -3.92 -11.20
N ILE A 43 -2.54 -3.55 -12.29
CA ILE A 43 -2.09 -4.48 -13.32
C ILE A 43 -0.60 -4.70 -13.09
N CYS A 44 -0.20 -5.95 -12.88
CA CYS A 44 1.22 -6.26 -12.67
C CYS A 44 2.01 -5.99 -13.96
N PRO A 45 3.07 -5.15 -13.92
CA PRO A 45 3.88 -4.84 -15.10
C PRO A 45 4.66 -6.05 -15.63
N ARG A 46 4.93 -7.05 -14.78
CA ARG A 46 5.75 -8.21 -15.10
C ARG A 46 4.95 -9.34 -15.77
N CYS A 47 3.72 -9.59 -15.33
CA CYS A 47 2.89 -10.71 -15.81
C CYS A 47 1.53 -10.31 -16.39
N GLY A 48 1.21 -9.00 -16.45
CA GLY A 48 -0.04 -8.46 -16.99
C GLY A 48 -1.30 -8.79 -16.17
N THR A 49 -1.17 -9.50 -15.05
CA THR A 49 -2.34 -9.93 -14.27
C THR A 49 -2.93 -8.76 -13.49
N ARG A 50 -4.23 -8.53 -13.68
CA ARG A 50 -5.01 -7.56 -12.90
C ARG A 50 -5.36 -8.15 -11.54
N THR A 51 -4.98 -7.46 -10.47
CA THR A 51 -5.28 -7.83 -9.09
C THR A 51 -6.17 -6.75 -8.47
N PHE A 52 -7.34 -7.14 -7.98
CA PHE A 52 -8.23 -6.24 -7.24
C PHE A 52 -7.80 -6.15 -5.77
N PHE A 53 -8.05 -5.00 -5.15
CA PHE A 53 -7.80 -4.77 -3.74
C PHE A 53 -8.99 -5.32 -2.93
N THR A 54 -8.92 -6.60 -2.56
CA THR A 54 -9.95 -7.28 -1.78
C THR A 54 -9.89 -6.98 -0.28
N GLU A 55 -8.74 -6.49 0.18
CA GLU A 55 -8.48 -6.11 1.57
C GLU A 55 -8.00 -4.65 1.58
N PRO A 56 -8.27 -3.88 2.64
CA PRO A 56 -7.83 -2.50 2.71
C PRO A 56 -6.30 -2.41 2.68
N LEU A 57 -5.77 -1.54 1.81
CA LEU A 57 -4.35 -1.25 1.76
C LEU A 57 -3.89 -0.53 3.04
N LYS A 58 -2.72 -0.90 3.52
CA LYS A 58 -2.08 -0.27 4.68
C LYS A 58 -1.31 0.96 4.24
N VAL A 59 -1.31 1.98 5.09
CA VAL A 59 -0.48 3.17 4.88
C VAL A 59 0.97 2.83 5.19
N MET A 60 1.89 3.28 4.36
CA MET A 60 3.33 3.19 4.57
C MET A 60 3.96 4.58 4.50
N ARG A 61 4.67 4.97 5.55
CA ARG A 61 5.35 6.26 5.69
C ARG A 61 6.84 6.04 5.62
N ILE A 62 7.44 6.58 4.56
CA ILE A 62 8.87 6.45 4.30
C ILE A 62 9.52 7.80 4.55
N TYR A 63 10.52 7.81 5.42
CA TYR A 63 11.42 8.92 5.65
C TYR A 63 12.82 8.50 5.23
N CYS A 64 13.32 9.04 4.13
CA CYS A 64 14.67 8.78 3.69
C CYS A 64 15.64 9.81 4.29
N GLU A 65 16.90 9.41 4.50
CA GLU A 65 17.97 10.30 4.96
C GLU A 65 18.26 11.45 3.99
N CYS A 66 17.92 11.30 2.70
CA CYS A 66 17.99 12.40 1.74
C CYS A 66 16.97 13.53 2.00
N GLY A 67 16.15 13.41 3.05
CA GLY A 67 15.14 14.39 3.45
C GLY A 67 13.76 14.15 2.83
N LEU A 68 13.62 13.18 1.93
CA LEU A 68 12.33 12.87 1.31
C LEU A 68 11.38 12.17 2.30
N TYR A 69 10.19 12.74 2.47
CA TYR A 69 9.06 12.07 3.08
C TYR A 69 8.03 11.66 2.02
N THR A 70 7.68 10.37 1.97
CA THR A 70 6.64 9.85 1.07
C THR A 70 5.65 8.96 1.80
N ARG A 71 4.42 8.96 1.29
CA ARG A 71 3.33 8.12 1.79
C ARG A 71 2.84 7.21 0.68
N TYR A 72 2.93 5.91 0.92
CA TYR A 72 2.43 4.86 0.05
C TYR A 72 1.20 4.17 0.66
N MET A 73 0.45 3.49 -0.20
CA MET A 73 -0.53 2.47 0.16
C MET A 73 -0.02 1.11 -0.32
N THR A 74 -0.06 0.10 0.54
CA THR A 74 0.53 -1.22 0.26
C THR A 74 -0.37 -2.39 0.65
N ASN A 75 -0.26 -3.50 -0.10
CA ASN A 75 -0.90 -4.77 0.21
C ASN A 75 0.08 -5.80 0.80
N LEU A 76 1.33 -5.40 1.08
CA LEU A 76 2.32 -6.27 1.71
C LEU A 76 1.84 -6.65 3.13
N LYS A 77 2.21 -7.86 3.54
CA LYS A 77 1.87 -8.42 4.86
C LYS A 77 3.11 -8.71 5.70
N GLU A 78 4.29 -8.67 5.09
CA GLU A 78 5.59 -8.76 5.73
C GLU A 78 5.72 -7.73 6.88
N GLU A 79 6.36 -8.12 7.97
CA GLU A 79 6.54 -7.24 9.15
C GLU A 79 7.61 -6.17 8.90
N VAL A 80 8.68 -6.54 8.21
CA VAL A 80 9.81 -5.66 7.85
C VAL A 80 10.19 -5.92 6.40
N PHE A 81 10.46 -4.86 5.64
CA PHE A 81 10.97 -4.93 4.27
C PHE A 81 11.64 -3.62 3.86
N ASP A 82 12.40 -3.66 2.78
CA ASP A 82 13.06 -2.50 2.19
C ASP A 82 12.23 -1.90 1.04
N VAL A 83 12.25 -0.58 0.94
CA VAL A 83 11.65 0.17 -0.16
C VAL A 83 12.66 1.19 -0.68
N ASN A 84 12.88 1.21 -1.98
CA ASN A 84 13.80 2.16 -2.60
C ASN A 84 13.19 3.57 -2.60
N CYS A 85 13.94 4.56 -2.11
CA CYS A 85 13.55 5.96 -2.17
C CYS A 85 13.42 6.43 -3.62
N ILE A 86 12.30 7.09 -3.98
CA ILE A 86 12.11 7.56 -5.36
C ILE A 86 13.05 8.69 -5.76
N ASN A 87 13.61 9.41 -4.77
CA ASN A 87 14.47 10.57 -5.03
C ASN A 87 15.93 10.17 -5.21
N CYS A 88 16.49 9.37 -4.28
CA CYS A 88 17.91 9.00 -4.32
C CYS A 88 18.17 7.52 -4.64
N GLY A 89 17.15 6.67 -4.71
CA GLY A 89 17.30 5.24 -4.97
C GLY A 89 17.73 4.39 -3.76
N SER A 90 18.16 5.01 -2.66
CA SER A 90 18.61 4.29 -1.46
C SER A 90 17.51 3.40 -0.89
N PRO A 91 17.83 2.16 -0.47
CA PRO A 91 16.89 1.30 0.24
C PRO A 91 16.56 1.90 1.61
N VAL A 92 15.28 1.92 1.97
CA VAL A 92 14.79 2.37 3.27
C VAL A 92 14.02 1.24 3.93
N ALA A 93 14.53 0.75 5.06
CA ALA A 93 13.86 -0.28 5.85
C ALA A 93 12.61 0.29 6.54
N VAL A 94 11.47 -0.39 6.37
CA VAL A 94 10.22 -0.04 7.04
C VAL A 94 9.72 -1.22 7.87
N LYS A 95 9.10 -0.92 9.01
CA LYS A 95 8.45 -1.93 9.88
C LYS A 95 6.97 -1.63 10.05
N TYR A 96 6.18 -2.70 10.21
CA TYR A 96 4.78 -2.60 10.55
C TYR A 96 4.60 -2.19 12.01
N ASN A 97 3.86 -1.11 12.25
CA ASN A 97 3.41 -0.70 13.57
C ASN A 97 1.95 -1.14 13.76
N GLY A 98 1.74 -2.26 14.46
CA GLY A 98 0.41 -2.81 14.73
C GLY A 98 -0.51 -1.88 15.54
N ARG A 99 0.06 -1.02 16.41
CA ARG A 99 -0.72 -0.04 17.19
C ARG A 99 -1.28 1.08 16.32
N LYS A 100 -0.54 1.50 15.30
CA LYS A 100 -0.94 2.56 14.35
C LYS A 100 -1.55 2.03 13.05
N ASN A 101 -1.52 0.71 12.84
CA ASN A 101 -1.92 0.05 11.61
C ASN A 101 -1.27 0.66 10.35
N CYS A 102 0.04 0.94 10.43
CA CYS A 102 0.81 1.50 9.33
C CYS A 102 2.27 1.05 9.34
N TYR A 103 2.92 1.09 8.19
CA TYR A 103 4.36 0.92 8.07
C TYR A 103 5.07 2.26 8.30
N GLU A 104 6.18 2.22 9.03
CA GLU A 104 7.01 3.38 9.33
C GLU A 104 8.49 3.01 9.19
N THR A 105 9.30 3.94 8.69
CA THR A 105 10.75 3.78 8.61
C THR A 105 11.35 3.40 9.97
N ILE A 106 12.23 2.40 9.97
CA ILE A 106 13.04 2.07 11.13
C ILE A 106 14.10 3.16 11.24
N ARG A 107 14.11 3.89 12.34
CA ARG A 107 15.19 4.80 12.71
C ARG A 107 15.91 4.15 13.89
N GLU A 108 17.23 3.99 13.78
CA GLU A 108 18.11 3.61 14.88
C GLU A 108 18.27 4.76 15.87
#